data_AF-A0A535KDN1-F1
#
_entry.id   AF-A0A535KDN1-F1
#
_cell.length_a   1.000
_cell.length_b   1.000
_cell.length_c   1.000
_cell.angle_alpha   90.00
_cell.angle_beta   90.00
_cell.angle_gamma   90.00
#
_symmetry.space_group_name_H-M   'P 1'
#
loop_
_entity.id
_entity.type
_entity.pdbx_description
1 polymer ?
#
loop_
_entity_poly.entity_id
_entity_poly.type
_entity_poly.pdbx_seq_one_letter_code
_entity_poly.pdbx_strand_id
1 'polypeptide(L)' 'EYFFHRSGTEGDFDGLQGGEKVSFEIESSPKGPRAKSVRVA' A
#
# COMPACT_ATOMS: atom_id res chain seq x y z
N GLU A 1 8.89 -4.59 -6.87
CA GLU A 1 7.47 -4.52 -6.44
C GLU A 1 7.39 -4.56 -4.92
N TYR A 2 6.40 -3.89 -4.33
CA TYR A 2 6.16 -3.89 -2.88
C TYR A 2 4.77 -4.45 -2.58
N PHE A 3 4.68 -5.29 -1.54
CA PHE A 3 3.40 -5.77 -1.02
C PHE A 3 2.88 -4.80 0.05
N PHE A 4 1.56 -4.70 0.22
CA PHE A 4 0.93 -4.09 1.39
C PHE A 4 -0.26 -4.94 1.84
N HIS A 5 -0.51 -4.95 3.14
CA HIS A 5 -1.72 -5.56 3.70
C HIS A 5 -2.86 -4.54 3.64
N ARG A 6 -4.13 -4.98 3.60
CA ARG A 6 -5.32 -4.10 3.64
C ARG A 6 -5.28 -3.07 4.76
N SER A 7 -4.72 -3.45 5.92
CA SER A 7 -4.55 -2.55 7.07
C SER A 7 -3.53 -1.42 6.86
N GLY A 8 -2.74 -1.48 5.79
CA GLY A 8 -1.77 -0.45 5.41
C GLY A 8 -2.32 0.58 4.43
N THR A 9 -3.61 0.50 4.08
CA THR A 9 -4.29 1.48 3.22
C THR A 9 -4.88 2.61 4.05
N GLU A 10 -4.59 3.84 3.65
CA GLU A 10 -5.23 5.04 4.16
C GLU A 10 -6.46 5.34 3.30
N GLY A 11 -7.63 4.89 3.76
CA GLY A 11 -8.90 5.04 3.06
C GLY A 11 -9.61 3.72 2.80
N ASP A 12 -10.54 3.72 1.86
CA ASP A 12 -11.28 2.52 1.49
C ASP A 12 -10.45 1.62 0.56
N PHE A 13 -9.99 0.50 1.11
CA PHE A 13 -9.27 -0.51 0.35
C PHE A 13 -10.14 -1.15 -0.74
N ASP A 14 -11.44 -1.34 -0.50
CA ASP A 14 -12.32 -2.01 -1.46
C ASP A 14 -12.58 -1.12 -2.70
N GLY A 15 -12.27 0.19 -2.60
CA GLY A 15 -12.33 1.14 -3.71
C GLY A 15 -11.06 1.22 -4.57
N LEU A 16 -9.95 0.59 -4.16
CA LEU A 16 -8.71 0.59 -4.94
C LEU A 16 -8.82 -0.31 -6.17
N GLN A 17 -8.41 0.21 -7.32
CA GLN A 17 -8.50 -0.48 -8.61
C GLN A 17 -7.12 -0.69 -9.24
N GLY A 18 -7.02 -1.76 -10.04
CA GLY A 18 -5.80 -2.03 -10.81
C GLY A 18 -5.52 -0.92 -11.82
N GLY A 19 -4.27 -0.45 -11.86
CA GLY A 19 -3.83 0.62 -12.78
C GLY A 19 -3.90 2.03 -12.18
N GLU A 20 -4.45 2.19 -10.99
CA GLU A 20 -4.40 3.47 -10.27
C GLU A 20 -2.98 3.82 -9.84
N LYS A 21 -2.65 5.11 -9.92
CA LYS A 21 -1.42 5.64 -9.36
C LYS A 21 -1.59 5.79 -7.86
N VAL A 22 -0.65 5.26 -7.10
CA VAL A 22 -0.66 5.32 -5.64
C VAL A 22 0.63 5.91 -5.10
N SER A 23 0.53 6.47 -3.90
CA SER A 23 1.66 6.88 -3.07
C SER A 23 1.70 6.05 -1.80
N PHE A 24 2.90 5.75 -1.31
CA PHE A 24 3.11 4.93 -0.11
C PHE A 24 4.46 5.24 0.53
N GLU A 25 4.63 4.83 1.78
CA GLU A 25 5.91 4.81 2.48
C GLU A 25 6.46 3.39 2.52
N ILE A 26 7.79 3.24 2.53
CA ILE A 26 8.45 1.94 2.65
C ILE A 26 8.76 1.67 4.12
N GLU A 27 8.41 0.49 4.62
CA GLU A 27 8.81 0.02 5.94
C GLU A 27 9.46 -1.36 5.90
N SER A 28 10.41 -1.59 6.80
CA SER A 28 11.03 -2.91 7.00
C SER A 28 10.03 -3.87 7.64
N SER A 29 9.98 -5.12 7.15
CA SER A 29 9.16 -6.18 7.74
C SER A 29 9.91 -7.52 7.75
N PRO A 30 9.44 -8.52 8.52
CA PRO A 30 10.08 -9.84 8.56
C PRO A 30 10.18 -10.55 7.20
N LYS A 31 9.33 -10.17 6.23
CA LYS A 31 9.34 -10.71 4.86
C LYS A 31 9.99 -9.77 3.84
N GLY A 32 10.76 -8.79 4.31
CA GLY A 32 11.39 -7.76 3.48
C GLY A 32 10.60 -6.43 3.48
N PRO A 33 11.08 -5.43 2.73
CA PRO A 33 10.44 -4.13 2.62
C PRO A 33 9.01 -4.25 2.10
N ARG A 34 8.08 -3.52 2.72
CA ARG A 34 6.67 -3.47 2.31
C ARG A 34 6.18 -2.04 2.23
N ALA A 35 5.09 -1.82 1.51
CA ALA A 35 4.41 -0.54 1.45
C ALA A 35 3.47 -0.38 2.66
N LYS A 36 3.42 0.82 3.22
CA LYS A 36 2.45 1.27 4.23
C LYS A 36 1.89 2.64 3.86
N SER A 37 0.84 3.07 4.55
CA SER A 37 0.20 4.38 4.30
C SER A 37 -0.15 4.56 2.82
N VAL A 38 -0.70 3.50 2.21
CA VAL A 38 -1.03 3.44 0.79
C VAL A 38 -2.27 4.28 0.54
N ARG A 39 -2.18 5.20 -0.42
CA ARG A 39 -3.26 6.12 -0.81
C ARG A 39 -3.22 6.37 -2.31
N VAL A 40 -4.38 6.64 -2.91
CA VAL A 40 -4.46 7.11 -4.30
C VAL A 40 -3.70 8.44 -4.40
N ALA A 41 -2.90 8.59 -5.47
CA ALA A 41 -2.03 9.73 -5.69
C ALA A 41 -2.79 10.98 -6.19
#